data_AF-A0A7C9D2D0-F1
#
_entry.id   AF-A0A7C9D2D0-F1
#
_cell.length_a   1.000
_cell.length_b   1.000
_cell.length_c   1.000
_cell.angle_alpha   90.00
_cell.angle_beta   90.00
_cell.angle_gamma   90.00
#
_symmetry.space_group_name_H-M   'P 1'
#
loop_
_entity.id
_entity.type
_entity.pdbx_description
1 polymer ?
#
loop_
_entity_poly.entity_id
_entity_poly.type
_entity_poly.pdbx_seq_one_letter_code
_entity_poly.pdbx_strand_id
1 'polypeptide(L)'
;MQHYLALCSHAWSPPGPLHYLTRPLIRSICCANANKHTHCSLEKQSGNSNRARLTTNWPSVALSLFGSGFFLGPLIDGLHSRVNLVTYQNGTLNIGPLHTNIWVPFLLGLFYGSVGLLQLYLDERASPNVNTEGSLTKTAVSLISLVLFIELSAQLYNASVPSNIEAYALFATAEFIWFLVDRTLLGFALGC
;
A
#
# COMPACT_ATOMS: atom_id res chain seq x y z
N MET A 1 81.69 -24.54 0.76
CA MET A 1 80.73 -24.14 1.81
C MET A 1 79.32 -24.37 1.28
N GLN A 2 78.60 -25.25 1.97
CA GLN A 2 77.13 -25.38 2.11
C GLN A 2 76.26 -25.14 0.84
N HIS A 3 75.79 -26.21 0.18
CA HIS A 3 74.57 -27.00 0.46
C HIS A 3 73.28 -26.24 0.06
N TYR A 4 72.33 -26.74 -0.74
CA TYR A 4 72.08 -28.01 -1.42
C TYR A 4 71.01 -27.76 -2.52
N LEU A 5 71.23 -28.40 -3.68
CA LEU A 5 70.31 -29.05 -4.65
C LEU A 5 68.78 -28.98 -4.39
N ALA A 6 67.84 -29.08 -5.35
CA ALA A 6 67.74 -29.17 -6.82
C ALA A 6 66.21 -29.39 -7.07
N LEU A 7 65.57 -29.25 -8.24
CA LEU A 7 65.71 -30.05 -9.47
C LEU A 7 64.69 -29.54 -10.52
N CYS A 8 65.15 -29.56 -11.79
CA CYS A 8 64.45 -29.77 -13.08
C CYS A 8 63.25 -28.90 -13.48
N SER A 9 63.34 -28.00 -14.48
CA SER A 9 63.52 -28.20 -15.94
C SER A 9 62.26 -28.77 -16.63
N HIS A 10 61.43 -27.92 -17.24
CA HIS A 10 61.42 -27.49 -18.66
C HIS A 10 60.51 -28.34 -19.56
N ALA A 11 59.41 -27.76 -20.06
CA ALA A 11 58.89 -28.00 -21.41
C ALA A 11 57.92 -26.87 -21.84
N TRP A 12 57.87 -26.63 -23.15
CA TRP A 12 57.54 -25.40 -23.89
C TRP A 12 56.06 -25.34 -24.36
N SER A 13 55.41 -24.17 -24.19
CA SER A 13 54.34 -23.38 -24.92
C SER A 13 53.41 -23.97 -26.04
N PRO A 14 52.41 -23.22 -26.60
CA PRO A 14 51.37 -22.25 -26.12
C PRO A 14 49.96 -22.53 -26.78
N PRO A 15 49.07 -21.55 -27.09
CA PRO A 15 48.14 -20.80 -26.22
C PRO A 15 46.64 -21.10 -26.50
N GLY A 16 45.76 -20.87 -25.52
CA GLY A 16 44.30 -20.90 -25.73
C GLY A 16 43.56 -20.10 -24.63
N PRO A 17 42.51 -19.34 -24.94
CA PRO A 17 41.94 -18.34 -24.03
C PRO A 17 40.83 -18.91 -23.13
N LEU A 18 40.46 -18.11 -22.11
CA LEU A 18 39.31 -18.22 -21.20
C LEU A 18 39.48 -19.06 -19.92
N HIS A 19 40.11 -18.44 -18.91
CA HIS A 19 39.91 -18.78 -17.50
C HIS A 19 38.66 -18.06 -16.95
N TYR A 20 37.56 -18.81 -16.79
CA TYR A 20 36.56 -18.54 -15.76
C TYR A 20 37.03 -19.25 -14.48
N LEU A 21 37.51 -18.49 -13.50
CA LEU A 21 37.49 -18.84 -12.07
C LEU A 21 36.14 -18.32 -11.54
N THR A 22 35.37 -18.96 -10.66
CA THR A 22 35.72 -19.85 -9.55
C THR A 22 34.41 -20.50 -9.05
N ARG A 23 34.44 -21.79 -8.70
CA ARG A 23 33.42 -22.42 -7.82
C ARG A 23 33.62 -21.93 -6.37
N PRO A 24 32.59 -22.06 -5.51
CA PRO A 24 32.59 -23.17 -4.54
C PRO A 24 31.24 -23.91 -4.53
N LEU A 25 31.17 -25.21 -4.79
CA LEU A 25 31.34 -26.32 -3.84
C LEU A 25 30.36 -26.28 -2.65
N ILE A 26 29.13 -26.73 -2.87
CA ILE A 26 28.32 -27.39 -1.84
C ILE A 26 27.93 -28.77 -2.37
N ARG A 27 28.49 -29.80 -1.73
CA ARG A 27 28.21 -31.22 -1.94
C ARG A 27 26.74 -31.50 -1.62
N SER A 28 25.96 -31.88 -2.64
CA SER A 28 24.72 -32.63 -2.43
C SER A 28 25.06 -34.11 -2.54
N ILE A 29 25.00 -34.81 -1.41
CA ILE A 29 24.94 -36.28 -1.38
C ILE A 29 23.46 -36.62 -1.51
N CYS A 30 23.01 -36.97 -2.71
CA CYS A 30 21.77 -37.69 -2.90
C CYS A 30 22.09 -39.17 -3.09
N CYS A 31 21.83 -39.95 -2.04
CA CYS A 31 21.73 -41.40 -2.15
C CYS A 31 20.57 -41.73 -3.09
N ALA A 32 20.85 -42.36 -4.22
CA ALA A 32 19.85 -42.94 -5.09
C ALA A 32 19.31 -44.21 -4.42
N ASN A 33 18.03 -44.20 -4.05
CA ASN A 33 17.28 -45.42 -3.81
C ASN A 33 16.06 -45.44 -4.72
N ALA A 34 16.05 -46.39 -5.65
CA ALA A 34 15.00 -46.60 -6.61
C ALA A 34 13.88 -47.43 -5.97
N ASN A 35 12.69 -46.84 -5.79
CA ASN A 35 11.42 -47.50 -6.10
C ASN A 35 10.19 -46.63 -5.77
N LYS A 36 9.20 -46.78 -6.66
CA LYS A 36 7.77 -46.44 -6.57
C LYS A 36 7.36 -44.97 -6.77
N HIS A 37 6.59 -44.81 -7.85
CA HIS A 37 5.54 -43.82 -8.08
C HIS A 37 5.17 -42.97 -6.85
N THR A 38 5.56 -41.70 -6.87
CA THR A 38 4.75 -40.65 -6.27
C THR A 38 4.92 -39.41 -7.11
N HIS A 39 3.81 -38.97 -7.68
CA HIS A 39 3.69 -37.76 -8.47
C HIS A 39 3.94 -36.57 -7.53
N CYS A 40 5.19 -36.11 -7.42
CA CYS A 40 5.53 -34.93 -6.64
C CYS A 40 5.19 -33.66 -7.42
N SER A 41 3.90 -33.37 -7.56
CA SER A 41 3.42 -32.02 -7.89
C SER A 41 3.51 -31.16 -6.63
N LEU A 42 4.72 -30.72 -6.29
CA LEU A 42 4.94 -29.66 -5.32
C LEU A 42 5.19 -28.35 -6.08
N GLU A 43 4.25 -28.02 -6.97
CA GLU A 43 4.27 -26.81 -7.77
C GLU A 43 3.36 -25.77 -7.12
N LYS A 44 3.97 -24.83 -6.40
CA LYS A 44 3.59 -23.40 -6.41
C LYS A 44 2.13 -23.06 -6.04
N GLN A 45 1.50 -23.75 -5.10
CA GLN A 45 0.11 -23.43 -4.70
C GLN A 45 -0.07 -22.14 -3.86
N SER A 46 1.00 -21.61 -3.24
CA SER A 46 0.86 -20.45 -2.34
C SER A 46 0.47 -19.14 -3.03
N GLY A 47 0.80 -18.96 -4.32
CA GLY A 47 0.46 -17.74 -5.07
C GLY A 47 -0.94 -17.76 -5.70
N ASN A 48 -1.49 -18.95 -5.97
CA ASN A 48 -2.75 -19.09 -6.70
C ASN A 48 -3.98 -19.07 -5.77
N SER A 49 -3.84 -19.57 -4.54
CA SER A 49 -4.94 -19.60 -3.56
C SER A 49 -5.31 -18.19 -3.04
N ASN A 50 -4.32 -17.32 -2.78
CA ASN A 50 -4.55 -15.95 -2.35
C ASN A 50 -5.19 -15.09 -3.45
N ARG A 51 -4.75 -15.27 -4.71
CA ARG A 51 -5.34 -14.59 -5.86
C ARG A 51 -6.79 -15.02 -6.10
N ALA A 52 -7.06 -16.33 -6.04
CA ALA A 52 -8.43 -16.86 -6.13
C ALA A 52 -9.32 -16.32 -4.98
N ARG A 53 -8.81 -16.31 -3.75
CA ARG A 53 -9.51 -15.78 -2.57
C ARG A 53 -9.75 -14.27 -2.66
N LEU A 54 -8.84 -13.48 -3.22
CA LEU A 54 -9.11 -12.06 -3.47
C LEU A 54 -10.23 -11.93 -4.50
N THR A 55 -10.12 -12.59 -5.67
CA THR A 55 -11.12 -12.54 -6.77
C THR A 55 -12.55 -12.82 -6.32
N THR A 56 -12.75 -13.76 -5.39
CA THR A 56 -14.07 -14.10 -4.85
C THR A 56 -14.59 -13.10 -3.81
N ASN A 57 -13.70 -12.37 -3.13
CA ASN A 57 -14.05 -11.43 -2.07
C ASN A 57 -14.16 -9.97 -2.54
N TRP A 58 -13.74 -9.63 -3.77
CA TRP A 58 -13.85 -8.26 -4.33
C TRP A 58 -15.24 -7.64 -4.16
N PRO A 59 -16.36 -8.35 -4.43
CA PRO A 59 -17.68 -7.75 -4.25
C PRO A 59 -17.97 -7.39 -2.79
N SER A 60 -17.53 -8.22 -1.84
CA SER A 60 -17.71 -7.96 -0.40
C SER A 60 -16.84 -6.81 0.09
N VAL A 61 -15.58 -6.75 -0.37
CA VAL A 61 -14.66 -5.64 -0.07
C VAL A 61 -15.18 -4.33 -0.66
N ALA A 62 -15.62 -4.35 -1.92
CA ALA A 62 -16.24 -3.21 -2.60
C ALA A 62 -17.46 -2.69 -1.82
N LEU A 63 -18.36 -3.60 -1.41
CA LEU A 63 -19.54 -3.24 -0.64
C LEU A 63 -19.18 -2.67 0.74
N SER A 64 -18.16 -3.22 1.40
CA SER A 64 -17.69 -2.71 2.69
C SER A 64 -17.05 -1.33 2.56
N LEU A 65 -16.23 -1.09 1.54
CA LEU A 65 -15.63 0.22 1.26
C LEU A 65 -16.72 1.25 0.93
N PHE A 66 -17.65 0.89 0.05
CA PHE A 66 -18.80 1.71 -0.28
C PHE A 66 -19.63 2.06 0.96
N GLY A 67 -19.99 1.06 1.77
CA GLY A 67 -20.74 1.27 3.01
C GLY A 67 -20.00 2.17 3.99
N SER A 68 -18.68 1.97 4.15
CA SER A 68 -17.87 2.84 5.01
C SER A 68 -17.88 4.30 4.51
N GLY A 69 -17.71 4.53 3.21
CA GLY A 69 -17.79 5.88 2.63
C GLY A 69 -19.19 6.49 2.74
N PHE A 70 -20.23 5.67 2.58
CA PHE A 70 -21.63 6.09 2.65
C PHE A 70 -22.02 6.60 4.05
N PHE A 71 -21.57 5.92 5.11
CA PHE A 71 -21.90 6.32 6.48
C PHE A 71 -20.88 7.28 7.07
N LEU A 72 -19.59 6.97 6.97
CA LEU A 72 -18.52 7.74 7.60
C LEU A 72 -18.25 9.05 6.85
N GLY A 73 -18.42 9.05 5.53
CA GLY A 73 -18.21 10.21 4.69
C GLY A 73 -19.07 11.41 5.09
N PRO A 74 -20.41 11.30 5.11
CA PRO A 74 -21.29 12.39 5.55
C PRO A 74 -21.04 12.84 6.99
N LEU A 75 -20.66 11.94 7.90
CA LEU A 75 -20.34 12.29 9.29
C LEU A 75 -19.11 13.20 9.37
N ILE A 76 -18.08 12.88 8.58
CA ILE A 76 -16.87 13.67 8.47
C ILE A 76 -17.15 14.99 7.73
N ASP A 77 -17.90 14.95 6.62
CA ASP A 77 -18.28 16.12 5.83
C ASP A 77 -19.07 17.15 6.65
N GLY A 78 -20.02 16.70 7.48
CA GLY A 78 -20.77 17.62 8.32
C GLY A 78 -20.01 18.19 9.53
N LEU A 79 -18.76 17.78 9.80
CA LEU A 79 -17.89 18.57 10.69
C LEU A 79 -17.62 19.95 10.09
N HIS A 80 -17.43 20.06 8.77
CA HIS A 80 -17.33 21.35 8.09
C HIS A 80 -18.64 22.15 8.16
N SER A 81 -19.78 21.49 8.30
CA SER A 81 -21.09 22.15 8.44
C SER A 81 -21.23 22.88 9.79
N ARG A 82 -20.49 22.51 10.84
CA ARG A 82 -20.53 23.20 12.15
C ARG A 82 -20.05 24.65 12.10
N VAL A 83 -19.17 24.98 11.16
CA VAL A 83 -18.68 26.36 10.95
C VAL A 83 -19.50 27.11 9.89
N ASN A 84 -20.69 26.60 9.50
CA ASN A 84 -21.55 27.19 8.46
C ASN A 84 -20.83 27.48 7.13
N LEU A 85 -19.77 26.73 6.82
CA LEU A 85 -18.95 26.95 5.62
C LEU A 85 -19.70 26.54 4.33
N VAL A 86 -20.68 25.63 4.43
CA VAL A 86 -21.51 25.19 3.31
C VAL A 86 -22.97 25.08 3.75
N THR A 87 -23.82 26.00 3.28
CA THR A 87 -25.28 25.94 3.48
C THR A 87 -25.94 25.37 2.22
N TYR A 88 -26.45 24.14 2.30
CA TYR A 88 -27.24 23.54 1.21
C TYR A 88 -28.68 24.08 1.28
N GLN A 89 -29.18 24.71 0.21
CA GLN A 89 -30.54 25.28 0.18
C GLN A 89 -31.62 24.31 -0.32
N ASN A 90 -31.25 23.16 -0.91
CA ASN A 90 -32.20 22.23 -1.54
C ASN A 90 -31.88 20.76 -1.23
N GLY A 91 -32.88 19.98 -0.79
CA GLY A 91 -32.75 18.52 -0.56
C GLY A 91 -31.91 18.12 0.66
N THR A 92 -31.86 18.97 1.69
CA THR A 92 -31.05 18.74 2.89
C THR A 92 -31.67 17.69 3.79
N LEU A 93 -30.93 16.62 4.03
CA LEU A 93 -31.21 15.65 5.07
C LEU A 93 -30.63 16.20 6.37
N ASN A 94 -31.51 16.67 7.26
CA ASN A 94 -31.11 17.28 8.54
C ASN A 94 -31.09 16.19 9.61
N ILE A 95 -29.95 15.53 9.81
CA ILE A 95 -29.75 14.58 10.91
C ILE A 95 -28.94 15.29 12.00
N GLY A 96 -29.63 15.98 12.90
CA GLY A 96 -28.99 16.80 13.94
C GLY A 96 -28.26 18.02 13.34
N PRO A 97 -26.99 18.32 13.73
CA PRO A 97 -26.22 19.45 13.16
C PRO A 97 -25.68 19.17 11.74
N LEU A 98 -26.02 18.02 11.15
CA LEU A 98 -25.55 17.60 9.83
C LEU A 98 -26.52 18.11 8.75
N HIS A 99 -26.09 19.11 7.98
CA HIS A 99 -26.78 19.54 6.75
C HIS A 99 -26.06 18.98 5.53
N THR A 100 -26.58 17.89 4.97
CA THR A 100 -26.00 17.27 3.76
C THR A 100 -27.09 16.95 2.75
N ASN A 101 -26.76 16.92 1.46
CA ASN A 101 -27.71 16.57 0.40
C ASN A 101 -27.88 15.04 0.33
N ILE A 102 -29.09 14.56 0.01
CA ILE A 102 -29.42 13.13 -0.11
C ILE A 102 -28.46 12.34 -1.03
N TRP A 103 -27.81 12.99 -2.00
CA TRP A 103 -26.85 12.38 -2.92
C TRP A 103 -25.42 12.28 -2.37
N VAL A 104 -25.06 13.10 -1.39
CA VAL A 104 -23.69 13.15 -0.83
C VAL A 104 -23.26 11.78 -0.27
N PRO A 105 -24.09 11.06 0.53
CA PRO A 105 -23.73 9.71 0.98
C PRO A 105 -23.41 8.75 -0.17
N PHE A 106 -24.17 8.80 -1.27
CA PHE A 106 -23.93 7.93 -2.42
C PHE A 106 -22.64 8.30 -3.17
N LEU A 107 -22.39 9.60 -3.35
CA LEU A 107 -21.18 10.09 -4.01
C LEU A 107 -19.93 9.75 -3.19
N LEU A 108 -19.96 9.94 -1.87
CA LEU A 108 -18.84 9.60 -0.99
C LEU A 108 -18.65 8.08 -0.91
N GLY A 109 -19.73 7.31 -0.84
CA GLY A 109 -19.65 5.85 -0.94
C GLY A 109 -18.97 5.38 -2.23
N LEU A 110 -19.33 5.94 -3.39
CA LEU A 110 -18.70 5.61 -4.66
C LEU A 110 -17.24 6.08 -4.74
N PHE A 111 -16.95 7.28 -4.25
CA PHE A 111 -15.59 7.81 -4.21
C PHE A 111 -14.65 6.92 -3.38
N TYR A 112 -14.98 6.68 -2.10
CA TYR A 112 -14.16 5.85 -1.23
C TYR A 112 -14.12 4.38 -1.70
N GLY A 113 -15.22 3.88 -2.26
CA GLY A 113 -15.26 2.57 -2.91
C GLY A 113 -14.28 2.47 -4.09
N SER A 114 -14.33 3.42 -5.02
CA SER A 114 -13.48 3.40 -6.22
C SER A 114 -12.00 3.60 -5.91
N VAL A 115 -11.64 4.59 -5.09
CA VAL A 115 -10.25 4.85 -4.69
C VAL A 115 -9.69 3.68 -3.88
N GLY A 116 -10.44 3.15 -2.92
CA GLY A 116 -10.00 2.01 -2.12
C GLY A 116 -9.79 0.74 -2.94
N LEU A 117 -10.67 0.45 -3.91
CA LEU A 117 -10.50 -0.69 -4.82
C LEU A 117 -9.33 -0.48 -5.79
N LEU A 118 -9.15 0.74 -6.29
CA LEU A 118 -8.01 1.09 -7.14
C LEU A 118 -6.69 0.91 -6.39
N GLN A 119 -6.63 1.37 -5.14
CA GLN A 119 -5.47 1.18 -4.28
C GLN A 119 -5.17 -0.30 -4.05
N LEU A 120 -6.16 -1.10 -3.66
CA LEU A 120 -5.99 -2.56 -3.49
C LEU A 120 -5.53 -3.25 -4.78
N TYR A 121 -6.07 -2.83 -5.93
CA TYR A 121 -5.66 -3.35 -7.24
C TYR A 121 -4.20 -3.03 -7.53
N LEU A 122 -3.76 -1.79 -7.29
CA LEU A 122 -2.38 -1.37 -7.54
C LEU A 122 -1.41 -2.03 -6.56
N ASP A 123 -1.79 -2.19 -5.29
CA ASP A 123 -1.00 -2.88 -4.28
C ASP A 123 -0.80 -4.37 -4.64
N GLU A 124 -1.85 -5.06 -5.10
CA GLU A 124 -1.75 -6.45 -5.56
C GLU A 124 -0.79 -6.59 -6.75
N ARG A 125 -0.78 -5.60 -7.66
CA ARG A 125 0.10 -5.59 -8.84
C ARG A 125 1.54 -5.23 -8.50
N ALA A 126 1.76 -4.31 -7.57
CA ALA A 126 3.08 -3.85 -7.16
C ALA A 126 3.79 -4.88 -6.27
N SER A 127 3.05 -5.62 -5.44
CA SER A 127 3.64 -6.55 -4.47
C SER A 127 2.82 -7.84 -4.30
N PRO A 128 2.81 -8.73 -5.30
CA PRO A 128 1.96 -9.93 -5.31
C PRO A 128 2.32 -11.00 -4.26
N ASN A 129 3.47 -10.88 -3.59
CA ASN A 129 4.01 -11.91 -2.67
C ASN A 129 4.18 -11.43 -1.23
N VAL A 130 3.84 -10.17 -0.91
CA VAL A 130 3.94 -9.67 0.46
C VAL A 130 2.57 -9.80 1.10
N ASN A 131 2.48 -10.66 2.12
CA ASN A 131 1.33 -10.70 3.03
C ASN A 131 1.39 -9.46 3.92
N THR A 132 1.02 -8.30 3.37
CA THR A 132 0.86 -7.08 4.15
C THR A 132 -0.43 -7.23 4.94
N GLU A 133 -0.35 -7.67 6.18
CA GLU A 133 -1.50 -7.62 7.09
C GLU A 133 -1.88 -6.17 7.35
N GLY A 134 -3.12 -5.82 7.02
CA GLY A 134 -3.71 -4.53 7.37
C GLY A 134 -3.80 -4.41 8.89
N SER A 135 -3.24 -3.33 9.46
CA SER A 135 -3.32 -3.06 10.89
C SER A 135 -4.50 -2.14 11.19
N LEU A 136 -5.47 -2.63 11.97
CA LEU A 136 -6.60 -1.82 12.42
C LEU A 136 -6.15 -0.56 13.18
N THR A 137 -5.02 -0.65 13.90
CA THR A 137 -4.40 0.51 14.56
C THR A 137 -3.99 1.57 13.56
N LYS A 138 -3.38 1.20 12.43
CA LYS A 138 -3.02 2.15 11.37
C LYS A 138 -4.26 2.80 10.76
N THR A 139 -5.31 2.02 10.49
CA THR A 139 -6.58 2.55 9.99
C THR A 139 -7.21 3.54 10.99
N ALA A 140 -7.23 3.20 12.28
CA ALA A 140 -7.76 4.08 13.31
C ALA A 140 -6.95 5.38 13.44
N VAL A 141 -5.62 5.29 13.45
CA VAL A 141 -4.73 6.47 13.48
C VAL A 141 -4.93 7.35 12.23
N SER A 142 -5.06 6.74 11.05
CA SER A 142 -5.36 7.45 9.80
C SER A 142 -6.71 8.17 9.87
N LEU A 143 -7.74 7.51 10.40
CA LEU A 143 -9.07 8.10 10.53
C LEU A 143 -9.09 9.27 11.52
N ILE A 144 -8.42 9.12 12.67
CA ILE A 144 -8.27 10.20 13.64
C ILE A 144 -7.52 11.38 13.02
N SER A 145 -6.43 11.11 12.29
CA SER A 145 -5.65 12.15 11.62
C SER A 145 -6.49 12.90 10.58
N LEU A 146 -7.32 12.19 9.81
CA LEU A 146 -8.24 12.80 8.85
C LEU A 146 -9.28 13.71 9.54
N VAL A 147 -9.88 13.25 10.64
CA VAL A 147 -10.85 14.06 11.40
C VAL A 147 -10.20 15.33 11.96
N LEU A 148 -9.00 15.22 12.54
CA LEU A 148 -8.26 16.37 13.05
C LEU A 148 -7.84 17.34 11.94
N PHE A 149 -7.47 16.84 10.77
CA PHE A 149 -7.11 17.65 9.62
C PHE A 149 -8.31 18.49 9.11
N ILE A 150 -9.48 17.87 9.03
CA ILE A 150 -10.74 18.51 8.65
C ILE A 150 -11.18 19.54 9.69
N GLU A 151 -11.02 19.23 10.97
CA GLU A 151 -11.28 20.20 12.05
C GLU A 151 -10.31 21.38 12.01
N LEU A 152 -9.02 21.14 11.77
CA LEU A 152 -8.03 22.19 11.59
C LEU A 152 -8.39 23.12 10.42
N SER A 153 -8.82 22.55 9.28
CA SER A 153 -9.29 23.34 8.13
C SER A 153 -10.46 24.24 8.50
N ALA A 154 -11.47 23.71 9.19
CA ALA A 154 -12.62 24.49 9.66
C ALA A 154 -12.20 25.62 10.63
N GLN A 155 -11.22 25.38 11.50
CA GLN A 155 -10.71 26.40 12.43
C GLN A 155 -9.91 27.50 11.72
N LEU A 156 -9.07 27.17 10.74
CA LEU A 156 -8.33 28.16 9.94
C LEU A 156 -9.29 29.08 9.18
N TYR A 157 -10.33 28.50 8.58
CA TYR A 157 -11.38 29.28 7.93
C TYR A 157 -12.09 30.21 8.92
N ASN A 158 -12.51 29.69 10.07
CA ASN A 158 -13.22 30.48 11.09
C ASN A 158 -12.34 31.60 11.69
N ALA A 159 -11.02 31.38 11.76
CA ALA A 159 -10.06 32.40 12.18
C ALA A 159 -9.79 33.47 11.12
N SER A 160 -10.48 33.44 9.96
CA SER A 160 -10.31 34.38 8.85
C SER A 160 -8.86 34.46 8.34
N VAL A 161 -8.16 33.32 8.37
CA VAL A 161 -6.80 33.23 7.84
C VAL A 161 -6.83 33.52 6.33
N PRO A 162 -5.86 34.29 5.79
CA PRO A 162 -5.78 34.52 4.35
C PRO A 162 -5.71 33.20 3.56
N SER A 163 -6.46 33.09 2.47
CA SER A 163 -6.64 31.85 1.70
C SER A 163 -5.34 31.23 1.21
N ASN A 164 -4.33 32.06 0.88
CA ASN A 164 -3.01 31.57 0.50
C ASN A 164 -2.31 30.86 1.67
N ILE A 165 -2.39 31.43 2.88
CA ILE A 165 -1.78 30.85 4.09
C ILE A 165 -2.51 29.59 4.52
N GLU A 166 -3.84 29.60 4.45
CA GLU A 166 -4.66 28.42 4.71
C GLU A 166 -4.27 27.27 3.78
N ALA A 167 -4.17 27.53 2.46
CA ALA A 167 -3.78 26.52 1.49
C ALA A 167 -2.38 25.95 1.75
N TYR A 168 -1.38 26.79 2.01
CA TYR A 168 -0.03 26.31 2.33
C TYR A 168 0.02 25.51 3.64
N ALA A 169 -0.72 25.93 4.67
CA ALA A 169 -0.78 25.23 5.95
C ALA A 169 -1.44 23.85 5.81
N LEU A 170 -2.56 23.76 5.08
CA LEU A 170 -3.26 22.50 4.83
C LEU A 170 -2.41 21.56 3.96
N PHE A 171 -1.75 22.09 2.92
CA PHE A 171 -0.84 21.31 2.10
C PHE A 171 0.31 20.71 2.93
N ALA A 172 1.02 21.54 3.70
CA ALA A 172 2.12 21.08 4.56
C ALA A 172 1.66 20.05 5.61
N THR A 173 0.46 20.23 6.17
CA THR A 173 -0.11 19.29 7.13
C THR A 173 -0.47 17.96 6.47
N ALA A 174 -1.03 17.98 5.26
CA ALA A 174 -1.33 16.76 4.51
C ALA A 174 -0.05 15.97 4.17
N GLU A 175 1.02 16.65 3.73
CA GLU A 175 2.32 16.03 3.50
C GLU A 175 2.90 15.41 4.79
N PHE A 176 2.78 16.11 5.91
CA PHE A 176 3.23 15.61 7.21
C PHE A 176 2.45 14.37 7.65
N ILE A 177 1.12 14.35 7.49
CA ILE A 177 0.29 13.19 7.80
C ILE A 177 0.68 12.00 6.91
N TRP A 178 0.82 12.22 5.59
CA TRP A 178 1.27 11.18 4.67
C TRP A 178 2.64 10.61 5.08
N PHE A 179 3.58 11.47 5.45
CA PHE A 179 4.92 11.06 5.90
C PHE A 179 4.88 10.26 7.22
N LEU A 180 3.91 10.48 8.10
CA LEU A 180 3.79 9.72 9.35
C LEU A 180 3.06 8.39 9.17
N VAL A 181 2.01 8.36 8.34
CA VAL A 181 1.03 7.25 8.33
C VAL A 181 1.28 6.23 7.21
N ASP A 182 1.67 6.68 6.02
CA ASP A 182 1.72 5.84 4.81
C ASP A 182 3.14 5.74 4.24
N ARG A 183 3.77 6.90 3.92
CA ARG A 183 5.11 7.01 3.32
C ARG A 183 5.27 6.37 1.94
N THR A 184 4.20 5.86 1.34
CA THR A 184 4.27 5.26 0.00
C THR A 184 4.12 6.33 -1.09
N LEU A 185 4.92 6.20 -2.16
CA LEU A 185 4.77 7.05 -3.35
C LEU A 185 3.43 6.81 -4.06
N LEU A 186 2.91 5.57 -4.00
CA LEU A 186 1.62 5.23 -4.57
C LEU A 186 0.48 5.95 -3.84
N GLY A 187 0.48 5.93 -2.50
CA GLY A 187 -0.50 6.67 -1.70
C GLY A 187 -0.41 8.17 -1.93
N PHE A 188 0.81 8.72 -2.06
CA PHE A 188 1.01 10.13 -2.41
C PHE A 188 0.40 10.47 -3.78
N ALA A 189 0.67 9.64 -4.80
CA ALA A 189 0.17 9.86 -6.15
C ALA A 189 -1.35 9.71 -6.28
N LEU A 190 -1.97 8.83 -5.48
CA LEU A 190 -3.43 8.68 -5.44
C LEU A 190 -4.13 9.83 -4.69
N GLY A 191 -3.42 10.50 -3.77
CA GLY A 191 -3.94 11.64 -3.01
C GLY A 191 -3.85 12.98 -3.75
N CYS A 192 -3.07 13.06 -4.82
CA CYS A 192 -2.92 14.25 -5.67
C CYS A 192 -3.88 14.20 -6.86
#